data_AF-A0A963K2G9-F1
#
_entry.id   AF-A0A963K2G9-F1
#
_cell.length_a   1.000
_cell.length_b   1.000
_cell.length_c   1.000
_cell.angle_alpha   90.00
_cell.angle_beta   90.00
_cell.angle_gamma   90.00
#
_symmetry.space_group_name_H-M   'P 1'
#
loop_
_entity.id
_entity.type
_entity.pdbx_description
1 polymer ?
#
loop_
_entity_poly.entity_id
_entity_poly.type
_entity_poly.pdbx_seq_one_letter_code
_entity_poly.pdbx_strand_id
1 'polypeptide(L)' 'MIVTSLVLLAIILLLLASGIWVAISLLAAGVVGLAFFTAAPAGSLLASAMWDASWSWALTALPLFVWMG' A
#
# COMPACT_ATOMS: atom_id res chain seq x y z
N MET A 1 0.95 3.14 20.07
CA MET A 1 -0.30 3.01 19.29
C MET A 1 -0.73 4.36 18.73
N ILE A 2 -1.10 5.36 19.54
CA ILE A 2 -1.58 6.66 19.02
C ILE A 2 -0.54 7.43 18.18
N VAL A 3 0.73 7.43 18.61
CA VAL A 3 1.81 8.17 17.93
C VAL A 3 2.07 7.62 16.53
N THR A 4 2.18 6.29 16.41
CA THR A 4 2.38 5.62 15.11
C THR A 4 1.24 5.93 14.14
N SER A 5 -0.01 5.88 14.60
CA SER A 5 -1.17 6.21 13.78
C SER A 5 -1.15 7.67 13.30
N LEU A 6 -0.81 8.62 14.16
CA LEU A 6 -0.71 10.04 13.79
C LEU A 6 0.40 10.29 12.79
N VAL A 7 1.57 9.66 12.96
CA VAL A 7 2.69 9.79 12.03
C VAL A 7 2.31 9.25 10.64
N LEU A 8 1.72 8.05 10.58
CA LEU A 8 1.30 7.46 9.32
C LEU A 8 0.20 8.26 8.62
N LEU A 9 -0.78 8.78 9.39
CA LEU A 9 -1.81 9.67 8.88
C LEU A 9 -1.19 10.94 8.28
N ALA A 10 -0.27 11.59 9.00
CA ALA A 10 0.40 12.80 8.53
C ALA A 10 1.18 12.55 7.23
N ILE A 11 1.91 11.43 7.14
CA ILE A 11 2.66 11.05 5.93
C ILE A 11 1.71 10.88 4.74
N ILE A 12 0.61 10.13 4.90
CA ILE A 12 -0.36 9.94 3.82
C ILE A 12 -0.96 11.26 3.38
N LEU A 13 -1.39 12.11 4.32
CA LEU A 13 -1.97 13.42 4.01
C LEU A 13 -0.99 14.34 3.29
N LEU A 14 0.29 14.35 3.70
CA LEU A 14 1.32 15.15 3.04
C LEU A 14 1.60 14.66 1.61
N LEU A 15 1.74 13.34 1.41
CA LEU A 15 1.96 12.76 0.09
C LEU A 15 0.77 13.00 -0.85
N LEU A 16 -0.47 12.87 -0.33
CA LEU A 16 -1.67 13.15 -1.12
C LEU A 16 -1.84 14.64 -1.42
N ALA A 17 -1.53 15.52 -0.46
CA ALA A 17 -1.55 16.97 -0.65
C ALA A 17 -0.52 17.44 -1.70
N SER A 18 0.60 16.73 -1.82
CA SER A 18 1.59 16.98 -2.89
C SER A 18 1.16 16.50 -4.28
N GLY A 19 0.01 15.83 -4.39
CA GLY A 19 -0.51 15.31 -5.66
C GLY A 19 0.10 13.98 -6.09
N ILE A 20 0.86 13.29 -5.21
CA ILE A 20 1.42 11.98 -5.50
C ILE A 20 0.28 10.94 -5.59
N TRP A 21 0.42 10.03 -6.54
CA TRP A 21 -0.54 8.95 -6.75
C TRP A 21 -0.77 8.10 -5.49
N VAL A 22 -2.03 7.78 -5.20
CA VAL A 22 -2.48 7.15 -3.94
C VAL A 22 -1.71 5.87 -3.60
N ALA A 23 -1.48 5.00 -4.59
CA ALA A 23 -0.79 3.74 -4.35
C ALA A 23 0.68 3.92 -3.98
N ILE A 24 1.39 4.91 -4.56
CA ILE A 24 2.75 5.26 -4.13
C ILE A 24 2.73 5.82 -2.72
N SER A 25 1.75 6.67 -2.41
CA SER A 25 1.58 7.26 -1.07
C SER A 25 1.36 6.19 0.00
N LEU A 26 0.50 5.20 -0.27
CA LEU A 26 0.26 4.07 0.62
C LEU A 26 1.47 3.15 0.76
N LEU A 27 2.19 2.90 -0.33
CA LEU A 27 3.41 2.10 -0.30
C LEU A 27 4.49 2.77 0.55
N ALA A 28 4.71 4.08 0.38
CA ALA A 28 5.65 4.84 1.19
C ALA A 28 5.27 4.83 2.69
N ALA A 29 3.99 5.04 3.01
CA ALA A 29 3.52 4.98 4.39
C ALA A 29 3.69 3.57 4.99
N GLY A 30 3.42 2.50 4.24
CA GLY A 30 3.63 1.12 4.67
C GLY A 30 5.10 0.78 4.92
N VAL A 31 6.00 1.25 4.04
CA VAL A 31 7.45 1.13 4.22
C VAL A 31 7.90 1.85 5.49
N VAL A 32 7.46 3.09 5.72
CA VAL A 32 7.81 3.85 6.93
C VAL A 32 7.27 3.18 8.19
N GLY A 33 6.03 2.68 8.14
CA GLY A 33 5.42 1.94 9.25
C GLY A 33 6.24 0.72 9.65
N LEU A 34 6.59 -0.12 8.68
CA LEU A 34 7.34 -1.35 8.94
C LEU A 34 8.80 -1.08 9.33
N ALA A 35 9.48 -0.15 8.65
CA ALA A 35 10.91 0.10 8.85
C ALA A 35 11.23 0.82 10.17
N PHE A 36 10.36 1.71 10.64
CA PHE A 36 10.66 2.57 11.81
C PHE A 36 9.87 2.21 13.07
N PHE A 37 8.73 1.52 12.94
CA PHE A 37 7.85 1.24 14.09
C PHE A 37 7.71 -0.26 14.38
N THR A 38 8.37 -1.14 13.63
CA THR A 38 8.33 -2.59 13.85
C THR A 38 9.72 -3.21 13.78
N ALA A 39 9.92 -4.34 14.49
CA ALA A 39 11.10 -5.19 14.32
C ALA A 39 10.90 -6.28 13.25
N ALA A 40 9.78 -6.25 12.54
CA ALA A 40 9.45 -7.24 11.53
C ALA A 40 10.33 -7.05 10.28
N PRO A 41 10.65 -8.14 9.55
CA PRO A 41 11.45 -8.05 8.34
C PRO A 41 10.66 -7.37 7.22
N ALA A 42 10.83 -6.04 7.11
CA ALA A 42 10.07 -5.20 6.19
C ALA A 42 10.20 -5.66 4.73
N GLY A 43 11.41 -6.04 4.30
CA GLY A 43 11.66 -6.46 2.92
C GLY A 43 10.85 -7.68 2.48
N SER A 44 10.82 -8.74 3.29
CA SER A 44 10.05 -9.94 2.95
C SER A 44 8.54 -9.70 2.98
N LEU A 45 8.05 -8.91 3.94
CA LEU A 45 6.64 -8.57 4.08
C LEU A 45 6.14 -7.67 2.94
N LEU A 46 6.95 -6.70 2.54
CA LEU A 46 6.64 -5.84 1.40
C LEU A 46 6.67 -6.64 0.10
N ALA A 47 7.64 -7.54 -0.08
CA ALA A 47 7.70 -8.39 -1.27
C ALA A 47 6.46 -9.28 -1.41
N SER A 48 6.01 -9.93 -0.33
CA SER A 48 4.77 -10.71 -0.35
C SER A 48 3.54 -9.84 -0.60
N ALA A 49 3.44 -8.67 0.05
CA ALA A 49 2.31 -7.77 -0.15
C ALA A 49 2.23 -7.23 -1.59
N MET A 50 3.36 -6.93 -2.22
CA MET A 50 3.41 -6.50 -3.62
C MET A 50 3.06 -7.64 -4.59
N TRP A 51 3.51 -8.86 -4.30
CA TRP A 51 3.14 -10.04 -5.07
C TRP A 51 1.62 -10.27 -5.01
N ASP A 52 1.03 -10.23 -3.82
CA ASP A 52 -0.42 -10.38 -3.62
C ASP A 52 -1.21 -9.27 -4.32
N ALA A 53 -0.70 -8.03 -4.30
CA ALA A 53 -1.32 -6.92 -5.01
C ALA A 53 -1.29 -7.06 -6.54
N SER A 54 -0.34 -7.82 -7.10
CA SER A 54 -0.16 -7.98 -8.55
C SER A 54 -1.21 -8.90 -9.20
N TRP A 55 -1.87 -9.74 -8.41
CA TRP A 55 -2.89 -10.67 -8.88
C TRP A 55 -4.26 -10.40 -8.24
N SER A 56 -4.61 -9.12 -8.10
CA SER A 56 -5.88 -8.73 -7.48
C SER A 56 -7.08 -9.26 -8.27
N TRP A 57 -8.15 -9.62 -7.55
CA TRP A 57 -9.42 -10.05 -8.13
C TRP A 57 -10.07 -9.01 -9.05
N ALA A 58 -9.68 -7.73 -8.91
CA ALA A 58 -10.07 -6.67 -9.84
C ALA A 58 -9.51 -6.92 -11.26
N LEU A 59 -8.30 -7.46 -11.38
CA LEU A 59 -7.72 -7.86 -12.67
C LEU A 59 -8.40 -9.10 -13.25
N THR A 60 -8.89 -10.04 -12.41
CA THR A 60 -9.69 -11.19 -12.89
C THR A 60 -11.10 -10.81 -13.33
N ALA A 61 -11.66 -9.69 -12.87
CA ALA A 61 -12.92 -9.17 -13.37
C ALA A 61 -12.81 -8.62 -14.80
N LEU A 62 -11.60 -8.27 -15.26
CA LEU A 62 -11.35 -7.73 -16.59
C LEU A 62 -11.58 -8.78 -17.71
N PRO A 63 -11.09 -10.03 -17.60
CA PRO A 63 -11.53 -11.15 -18.44
C PRO A 63 -13.02 -11.46 -18.34
N LEU A 64 -13.62 -11.41 -17.15
CA LEU A 64 -15.06 -11.64 -16.98
C LEU A 64 -15.89 -10.55 -17.68
N PHE A 65 -15.43 -9.30 -17.69
CA PHE A 65 -16.04 -8.22 -18.48
C PHE A 65 -15.99 -8.50 -19.99
N VAL A 66 -14.92 -9.14 -20.49
CA VAL A 66 -14.81 -9.59 -21.89
C VAL A 66 -15.70 -10.80 -22.16
N TRP A 67 -15.94 -11.66 -21.17
CA TRP A 67 -16.78 -12.85 -21.24
C TRP A 67 -18.28 -12.63 -20.93
N MET A 68 -18.67 -11.43 -20.47
CA MET A 68 -20.07 -11.05 -20.23
C MET A 68 -20.81 -10.58 -21.50
N GLY A 69 -20.24 -10.85 -22.69
CA GLY A 69 -20.90 -10.70 -24.00
C GLY A 69 -21.80 -11.88 -24.33
#